data_AF-A0A1W2LHG5-F1
#
_entry.id   AF-A0A1W2LHG5-F1
#
_cell.length_a   1.000
_cell.length_b   1.000
_cell.length_c   1.000
_cell.angle_alpha   90.00
_cell.angle_beta   90.00
_cell.angle_gamma   90.00
#
_symmetry.space_group_name_H-M   'P 1'
#
loop_
_entity.id
_entity.type
_entity.pdbx_description
1 polymer ?
#
loop_
_entity_poly.entity_id
_entity_poly.type
_entity_poly.pdbx_seq_one_letter_code
_entity_poly.pdbx_strand_id
1 'polypeptide(L)'
;MNPLKFVIAYSPDDGPAQRYDFDADDLRVAAAEDLERKFEGSLDELQQALMSGSIRAKRCALWHVLRQQHKELRYDDVDFRAGEVEVILDREVLEKLHDAVQTATGVPEDKRRAAVAALKAQLDKSDEGQADEVPAPAGKAPSKKKPASTA
;
A
#
# COMPACT_ATOMS: atom_id res chain seq x y z
N MET A 1 9.30 17.50 -7.12
CA MET A 1 9.11 16.50 -6.05
C MET A 1 8.96 15.17 -6.77
N ASN A 2 9.73 14.14 -6.41
CA ASN A 2 9.55 12.84 -7.06
C ASN A 2 8.25 12.19 -6.56
N PRO A 3 7.58 11.38 -7.40
CA PRO A 3 6.39 10.63 -6.99
C PRO A 3 6.70 9.77 -5.77
N LEU A 4 5.80 9.78 -4.78
CA LEU A 4 5.87 8.78 -3.71
C LEU A 4 5.25 7.49 -4.23
N LYS A 5 6.09 6.48 -4.39
CA LYS A 5 5.68 5.13 -4.74
C LYS A 5 5.60 4.27 -3.50
N PHE A 6 4.53 3.48 -3.43
CA PHE A 6 4.25 2.56 -2.34
C PHE A 6 4.13 1.15 -2.89
N VAL A 7 4.50 0.17 -2.06
CA VAL A 7 4.17 -1.24 -2.25
C VAL A 7 3.12 -1.62 -1.21
N ILE A 8 1.98 -2.12 -1.69
CA ILE A 8 0.91 -2.67 -0.87
C ILE A 8 1.16 -4.17 -0.75
N ALA A 9 1.71 -4.60 0.40
CA ALA A 9 1.91 -6.00 0.72
C ALA A 9 0.66 -6.54 1.43
N TYR A 10 0.00 -7.53 0.83
CA TYR A 10 -1.25 -8.12 1.31
C TYR A 10 -1.09 -9.63 1.53
N SER A 11 -1.32 -10.08 2.76
CA SER A 11 -1.20 -11.47 3.18
C SER A 11 -2.54 -11.96 3.76
N PRO A 12 -3.50 -12.38 2.91
CA PRO A 12 -4.79 -12.88 3.39
C PRO A 12 -4.67 -14.19 4.15
N ASP A 13 -5.52 -14.42 5.15
CA ASP A 13 -5.60 -15.69 5.90
C ASP A 13 -5.70 -16.95 4.99
N ASP A 14 -6.45 -16.86 3.89
CA ASP A 14 -6.81 -17.99 3.02
C ASP A 14 -6.03 -18.01 1.69
N GLY A 15 -4.87 -17.35 1.59
CA GLY A 15 -4.15 -17.25 0.31
C GLY A 15 -2.66 -16.94 0.40
N PRO A 16 -1.95 -16.95 -0.74
CA PRO A 16 -0.56 -16.54 -0.79
C PRO A 16 -0.44 -15.04 -0.54
N ALA A 17 0.69 -14.63 0.04
CA ALA A 17 1.06 -13.22 0.13
C ALA A 17 1.24 -12.62 -1.27
N GLN A 18 0.82 -11.36 -1.41
CA GLN A 18 0.78 -10.62 -2.66
C GLN A 18 1.39 -9.24 -2.45
N ARG A 19 2.04 -8.71 -3.48
CA ARG A 19 2.62 -7.37 -3.48
C ARG A 19 2.16 -6.60 -4.70
N TYR A 20 1.78 -5.35 -4.50
CA TYR A 20 1.27 -4.49 -5.56
C TYR A 20 1.93 -3.13 -5.52
N ASP A 21 2.40 -2.67 -6.67
CA ASP A 21 2.86 -1.29 -6.80
C ASP A 21 1.66 -0.33 -6.80
N PHE A 22 1.83 0.77 -6.08
CA PHE A 22 0.88 1.87 -6.02
C PHE A 22 1.63 3.18 -6.20
N ASP A 23 1.41 3.81 -7.36
CA ASP A 23 1.91 5.13 -7.70
C ASP A 23 0.71 6.06 -7.92
N ALA A 24 0.57 7.08 -7.07
CA ALA A 24 -0.53 8.03 -7.15
C ALA A 24 -0.41 8.97 -8.36
N ASP A 25 0.82 9.24 -8.83
CA ASP A 25 1.08 10.15 -9.95
C ASP A 25 0.87 9.47 -11.32
N ASP A 26 0.90 8.14 -11.37
CA ASP A 26 0.62 7.35 -12.59
C ASP A 26 -0.87 6.96 -12.74
N LEU A 27 -1.74 7.50 -11.88
CA LEU A 27 -3.16 7.23 -11.95
C LEU A 27 -3.82 8.00 -13.10
N ARG A 28 -4.66 7.30 -13.88
CA ARG A 28 -5.63 7.97 -14.76
C ARG A 28 -6.58 8.82 -13.93
N VAL A 29 -6.97 9.99 -14.45
CA VAL A 29 -7.88 10.95 -13.78
C VAL A 29 -9.11 10.29 -13.17
N ALA A 30 -9.82 9.45 -13.93
CA ALA A 30 -11.01 8.76 -13.42
C ALA A 30 -10.72 7.84 -12.22
N ALA A 31 -9.52 7.27 -12.12
CA ALA A 31 -9.12 6.44 -11.00
C ALA A 31 -8.64 7.27 -9.80
N ALA A 32 -8.00 8.41 -10.05
CA ALA A 32 -7.66 9.40 -9.03
C ALA A 32 -8.92 9.93 -8.34
N GLU A 33 -9.88 10.46 -9.11
CA GLU A 33 -11.15 10.98 -8.58
C GLU A 33 -11.96 9.92 -7.81
N ASP A 34 -11.91 8.66 -8.26
CA ASP A 34 -12.58 7.55 -7.59
C ASP A 34 -11.95 7.24 -6.24
N LEU A 35 -10.61 7.27 -6.14
CA LEU A 35 -9.88 7.12 -4.89
C LEU A 35 -10.16 8.28 -3.92
N GLU A 36 -10.12 9.52 -4.38
CA GLU A 36 -10.42 10.71 -3.56
C GLU A 36 -11.82 10.64 -2.97
N ARG A 37 -12.81 10.25 -3.80
CA ARG A 37 -14.19 10.07 -3.35
C ARG A 37 -14.34 8.97 -2.30
N LYS A 38 -13.62 7.84 -2.43
CA LYS A 38 -13.68 6.74 -1.44
C LYS A 38 -12.94 7.08 -0.15
N PHE A 39 -11.83 7.78 -0.26
CA PHE A 39 -11.04 8.22 0.87
C PHE A 39 -11.68 9.41 1.61
N GLU A 40 -12.50 10.21 0.93
CA GLU A 40 -13.03 11.50 1.40
C GLU A 40 -11.92 12.53 1.68
N GLY A 41 -10.96 12.63 0.76
CA GLY A 41 -9.84 13.56 0.83
C GLY A 41 -9.10 13.60 -0.51
N SER A 42 -8.08 14.44 -0.61
CA SER A 42 -7.24 14.52 -1.81
C SER A 42 -6.30 13.31 -1.93
N LEU A 43 -5.73 13.09 -3.12
CA LEU A 43 -4.68 12.08 -3.29
C LEU A 43 -3.45 12.34 -2.40
N ASP A 44 -3.10 13.61 -2.16
CA ASP A 44 -1.99 13.95 -1.27
C ASP A 44 -2.27 13.55 0.18
N GLU A 45 -3.50 13.80 0.66
CA GLU A 45 -3.93 13.37 1.99
C GLU A 45 -3.97 11.84 2.11
N LEU A 46 -4.36 11.14 1.04
CA LEU A 46 -4.31 9.67 0.98
C LEU A 46 -2.87 9.17 1.12
N GLN A 47 -1.91 9.73 0.39
CA GLN A 47 -0.50 9.34 0.45
C GLN A 47 0.09 9.59 1.85
N GLN A 48 -0.21 10.73 2.47
CA GLN A 48 0.19 11.00 3.85
C GLN A 48 -0.42 10.02 4.84
N ALA A 49 -1.70 9.68 4.67
CA ALA A 49 -2.40 8.72 5.51
C ALA A 49 -1.88 7.28 5.33
N LEU A 50 -1.39 6.92 4.14
CA LEU A 50 -0.70 5.65 3.88
C LEU A 50 0.61 5.59 4.68
N MET A 51 1.42 6.66 4.65
CA MET A 51 2.65 6.75 5.43
C MET A 51 2.40 6.64 6.94
N SER A 52 1.28 7.18 7.43
CA SER A 52 0.90 7.09 8.84
C SER A 52 0.23 5.75 9.23
N GLY A 53 0.05 4.83 8.27
CA GLY A 53 -0.55 3.51 8.50
C GLY A 53 -2.07 3.52 8.69
N SER A 54 -2.79 4.52 8.18
CA SER A 54 -4.25 4.61 8.29
C SER A 54 -4.95 3.40 7.65
N ILE A 55 -5.82 2.73 8.41
CA ILE A 55 -6.59 1.57 7.92
C ILE A 55 -7.49 1.95 6.73
N ARG A 56 -8.10 3.13 6.77
CA ARG A 56 -8.94 3.63 5.67
C ARG A 56 -8.11 3.82 4.40
N ALA A 57 -6.92 4.41 4.53
CA ALA A 57 -6.01 4.64 3.42
C ALA A 57 -5.53 3.30 2.82
N LYS A 58 -5.11 2.36 3.68
CA LYS A 58 -4.74 0.99 3.30
C LYS A 58 -5.85 0.29 2.52
N ARG A 59 -7.10 0.36 3.01
CA ARG A 59 -8.27 -0.20 2.32
C ARG A 59 -8.49 0.42 0.95
N CYS A 60 -8.34 1.74 0.84
CA CYS A 60 -8.49 2.45 -0.42
C CYS A 60 -7.44 2.01 -1.46
N ALA A 61 -6.17 2.00 -1.07
CA ALA A 61 -5.08 1.56 -1.92
C ALA A 61 -5.21 0.07 -2.30
N LEU A 62 -5.48 -0.81 -1.32
CA LEU A 62 -5.65 -2.23 -1.55
C LEU A 62 -6.80 -2.51 -2.53
N TRP A 63 -7.96 -1.88 -2.32
CA TRP A 63 -9.08 -2.04 -3.25
C TRP A 63 -8.71 -1.59 -4.67
N HIS A 64 -8.01 -0.46 -4.78
CA HIS A 64 -7.59 0.03 -6.08
C HIS A 64 -6.66 -0.96 -6.79
N VAL A 65 -5.68 -1.55 -6.12
CA VAL A 65 -4.76 -2.50 -6.77
C VAL A 65 -5.46 -3.83 -7.09
N LEU A 66 -6.30 -4.34 -6.18
CA LEU A 66 -7.04 -5.58 -6.39
C LEU A 66 -8.06 -5.48 -7.53
N ARG A 67 -8.80 -4.37 -7.64
CA ARG A 67 -9.81 -4.21 -8.70
C ARG A 67 -9.18 -4.14 -10.11
N GLN A 68 -7.88 -3.88 -10.22
CA GLN A 68 -7.20 -3.95 -11.51
C GLN A 68 -7.21 -5.36 -12.08
N GLN A 69 -7.11 -6.36 -11.21
CA GLN A 69 -7.17 -7.78 -11.54
C GLN A 69 -8.60 -8.34 -11.44
N HIS A 70 -9.42 -7.79 -10.55
CA HIS A 70 -10.78 -8.21 -10.28
C HIS A 70 -11.79 -7.09 -10.57
N LYS A 71 -12.17 -6.92 -11.84
CA LYS A 71 -12.98 -5.76 -12.29
C LYS A 71 -14.37 -5.66 -11.64
N GLU A 72 -14.91 -6.76 -11.12
CA GLU A 72 -16.20 -6.81 -10.42
C GLU A 72 -16.08 -6.56 -8.90
N LEU A 73 -14.86 -6.43 -8.37
CA LEU A 73 -14.62 -6.23 -6.94
C LEU A 73 -15.15 -4.87 -6.48
N ARG A 74 -16.10 -4.89 -5.55
CA ARG A 74 -16.64 -3.66 -4.97
C ARG A 74 -15.76 -3.21 -3.80
N TYR A 75 -15.80 -1.92 -3.52
CA TYR A 75 -15.07 -1.34 -2.39
C TYR A 75 -15.38 -2.03 -1.06
N ASP A 76 -16.67 -2.32 -0.83
CA ASP A 76 -17.13 -2.93 0.42
C ASP A 76 -16.72 -4.40 0.55
N ASP A 77 -16.32 -5.06 -0.53
CA ASP A 77 -15.85 -6.45 -0.51
C ASP A 77 -14.39 -6.56 -0.02
N VAL A 78 -13.66 -5.45 0.07
CA VAL A 78 -12.31 -5.42 0.65
C VAL A 78 -12.43 -5.28 2.15
N ASP A 79 -12.26 -6.38 2.85
CA ASP A 79 -12.26 -6.48 4.30
C ASP A 79 -11.04 -7.33 4.71
N PHE A 80 -10.11 -6.71 5.42
CA PHE A 80 -8.84 -7.31 5.84
C PHE A 80 -8.59 -6.99 7.31
N ARG A 81 -7.92 -7.90 8.02
CA ARG A 81 -7.47 -7.66 9.39
C ARG A 81 -6.29 -6.70 9.37
N ALA A 82 -6.16 -5.85 10.39
CA ALA A 82 -5.15 -4.80 10.42
C ALA A 82 -3.69 -5.26 10.15
N GLY A 83 -3.35 -6.52 10.46
CA GLY A 83 -2.04 -7.12 10.22
C GLY A 83 -1.83 -7.77 8.85
N GLU A 84 -2.88 -7.92 8.04
CA GLU A 84 -2.80 -8.53 6.70
C GLU A 84 -2.29 -7.55 5.65
N VAL A 85 -2.29 -6.25 5.91
CA VAL A 85 -1.84 -5.21 4.96
C VAL A 85 -0.72 -4.37 5.54
N GLU A 86 0.44 -4.43 4.89
CA GLU A 86 1.60 -3.57 5.13
C GLU A 86 1.78 -2.61 3.95
N VAL A 87 2.16 -1.37 4.25
CA VAL A 87 2.50 -0.34 3.26
C VAL A 87 3.98 -0.09 3.39
N ILE A 88 4.70 -0.35 2.31
CA ILE A 88 6.15 -0.21 2.23
C ILE A 88 6.44 0.92 1.26
N LEU A 89 7.38 1.80 1.60
CA LEU A 89 7.84 2.82 0.66
C LEU A 89 8.76 2.16 -0.37
N ASP A 90 8.69 2.63 -1.61
CA ASP A 90 9.60 2.18 -2.66
C ASP A 90 11.07 2.40 -2.24
N ARG A 91 11.94 1.51 -2.72
CA ARG A 91 13.36 1.50 -2.35
C ARG A 91 14.05 2.82 -2.69
N GLU A 92 13.82 3.39 -3.87
CA GLU A 92 14.47 4.65 -4.26
C GLU A 92 14.06 5.80 -3.34
N VAL A 93 12.81 5.77 -2.86
CA VAL A 93 12.27 6.75 -1.92
C VAL A 93 12.89 6.56 -0.54
N LEU A 94 13.01 5.31 -0.07
CA LEU A 94 13.66 4.98 1.20
C LEU A 94 15.14 5.37 1.23
N GLU A 95 15.89 5.13 0.14
CA GLU A 95 17.30 5.52 0.03
C GLU A 95 17.46 7.04 0.14
N LYS A 96 16.61 7.81 -0.57
CA LYS A 96 16.63 9.29 -0.48
C LYS A 96 16.24 9.80 0.90
N LEU A 97 15.23 9.21 1.53
CA LEU A 97 14.83 9.55 2.90
C LEU A 97 15.96 9.26 3.88
N HIS A 98 16.64 8.12 3.72
CA HIS A 98 17.79 7.75 4.51
C HIS A 98 18.93 8.79 4.38
N ASP A 99 19.30 9.15 3.16
CA ASP A 99 20.37 10.13 2.89
C ASP A 99 19.99 11.55 3.40
N ALA A 100 18.73 11.94 3.24
CA ALA A 100 18.22 13.20 3.74
C ALA A 100 18.26 13.26 5.28
N VAL A 101 17.88 12.18 5.97
CA VAL A 101 17.94 12.11 7.44
C VAL A 101 19.39 12.10 7.93
N GLN A 102 20.31 11.43 7.23
CA GLN A 102 21.74 11.45 7.58
C GLN A 102 22.33 12.86 7.52
N THR A 103 21.96 13.63 6.51
CA THR A 103 22.47 15.00 6.28
C THR A 103 21.66 16.08 6.97
N ALA A 104 20.54 15.73 7.62
CA ALA A 104 19.65 16.67 8.30
C ALA A 104 20.35 17.39 9.45
N THR A 105 20.54 18.70 9.27
CA THR A 105 21.00 19.62 10.32
C THR A 105 19.80 20.08 11.17
N GLY A 106 19.98 20.22 12.48
CA GLY A 106 18.91 20.65 13.41
C GLY A 106 18.08 19.53 14.05
N VAL A 107 18.29 18.26 13.70
CA VAL A 107 17.70 17.12 14.40
C VAL A 107 18.66 16.61 15.49
N PRO A 108 18.20 16.37 16.74
CA PRO A 108 19.03 15.77 17.78
C PRO A 108 19.62 14.42 17.35
N GLU A 109 20.87 14.16 17.72
CA GLU A 109 21.64 13.00 17.22
C GLU A 109 20.96 11.67 17.52
N ASP A 110 20.41 11.48 18.72
CA ASP A 110 19.71 10.25 19.08
C ASP A 110 18.46 10.00 18.22
N LYS A 111 17.72 11.07 17.88
CA LYS A 111 16.54 10.96 17.01
C LYS A 111 16.94 10.67 15.56
N ARG A 112 18.01 11.30 15.07
CA ARG A 112 18.58 11.03 13.75
C ARG A 112 19.05 9.57 13.65
N ARG A 113 19.78 9.07 14.66
CA ARG A 113 20.25 7.68 14.70
C ARG A 113 19.09 6.68 14.72
N ALA A 114 18.04 6.94 15.51
CA ALA A 114 16.85 6.10 15.53
C ALA A 114 16.10 6.09 14.19
N ALA A 115 15.95 7.25 13.54
CA ALA A 115 15.31 7.36 12.23
C ALA A 115 16.11 6.66 11.13
N VAL A 116 17.44 6.80 11.11
CA VAL A 116 18.33 6.08 10.18
C VAL A 116 18.22 4.57 10.37
N ALA A 117 18.21 4.09 11.62
CA ALA A 117 18.05 2.66 11.90
C ALA A 117 16.69 2.11 11.44
N ALA A 118 15.61 2.88 11.64
CA ALA A 118 14.28 2.49 11.19
C ALA A 118 14.17 2.45 9.65
N LEU A 119 14.73 3.44 8.95
CA LEU A 119 14.76 3.46 7.48
C LEU A 119 15.62 2.33 6.91
N LYS A 120 16.75 2.00 7.56
CA LYS A 120 17.57 0.85 7.17
C LYS A 120 16.80 -0.47 7.32
N ALA A 121 16.07 -0.66 8.42
CA ALA A 121 15.24 -1.85 8.60
C ALA A 121 14.11 -1.95 7.54
N GLN A 122 13.59 -0.82 7.04
CA GLN A 122 12.64 -0.81 5.93
C GLN A 122 13.30 -1.16 4.59
N LEU A 123 14.52 -0.65 4.33
CA LEU A 123 15.30 -1.01 3.15
C LEU A 123 15.59 -2.51 3.09
N ASP A 124 16.02 -3.10 4.21
CA ASP A 124 16.31 -4.54 4.30
C ASP A 124 15.03 -5.38 4.00
N LYS A 125 13.87 -4.97 4.54
CA LYS A 125 12.57 -5.63 4.24
C LYS A 125 12.11 -5.47 2.79
N SER A 126 12.40 -4.33 2.16
CA SER A 126 12.11 -4.11 0.75
C SER A 126 12.92 -5.05 -0.15
N ASP A 127 14.18 -5.33 0.20
CA ASP A 127 15.04 -6.28 -0.53
C ASP A 127 14.61 -7.74 -0.32
N GLU A 128 14.20 -8.14 0.88
CA GLU A 128 13.81 -9.52 1.19
C GLU A 128 12.59 -10.03 0.39
N GLY A 129 11.73 -9.16 -0.11
CA GLY A 129 10.58 -9.59 -0.92
C GLY A 129 10.54 -9.05 -2.35
N GLN A 130 11.71 -8.73 -2.91
CA GLN A 130 11.91 -8.72 -4.37
C GLN A 130 12.07 -10.15 -4.94
N ALA A 131 12.22 -11.17 -4.08
CA ALA A 131 12.42 -12.56 -4.48
C ALA A 131 11.13 -13.36 -4.74
N ASP A 132 9.96 -12.89 -4.28
CA ASP A 132 8.68 -13.52 -4.57
C ASP A 132 8.07 -12.91 -5.83
N GLU A 133 8.19 -13.68 -6.90
CA GLU A 133 7.55 -13.53 -8.21
C GLU A 133 6.17 -12.88 -8.10
N VAL A 134 5.96 -11.74 -8.77
CA VAL A 134 4.63 -11.20 -9.04
C VAL A 134 3.82 -12.34 -9.68
N PRO A 135 2.80 -12.92 -9.02
CA PRO A 135 2.10 -14.03 -9.63
C PRO A 135 1.38 -13.51 -10.87
N ALA A 136 1.78 -14.01 -12.03
CA ALA A 136 0.98 -13.93 -13.24
C ALA A 136 -0.42 -14.51 -12.93
N PRO A 137 -1.50 -13.89 -13.40
CA PRO A 137 -2.84 -14.13 -12.86
C PRO A 137 -3.32 -15.54 -13.21
N ALA A 138 -3.30 -16.44 -12.23
CA ALA A 138 -3.94 -17.74 -12.31
C ALA A 138 -5.26 -17.72 -11.52
N GLY A 139 -6.37 -17.67 -12.26
CA GLY A 139 -7.59 -18.37 -11.89
C GLY A 139 -8.51 -17.73 -10.84
N LYS A 140 -9.61 -17.13 -11.33
CA LYS A 140 -10.96 -17.07 -10.73
C LYS A 140 -11.04 -17.19 -9.19
N ALA A 141 -11.17 -16.04 -8.52
CA ALA A 141 -11.69 -16.01 -7.15
C ALA A 141 -13.16 -16.50 -7.13
N PRO A 142 -13.56 -17.37 -6.19
CA PRO A 142 -14.93 -17.88 -6.11
C PRO A 142 -15.86 -16.85 -5.47
N SER A 143 -16.89 -16.43 -6.21
CA SER A 143 -17.99 -15.63 -5.68
C SER A 143 -18.76 -16.44 -4.61
N LYS A 144 -18.66 -16.05 -3.34
CA LYS A 144 -19.54 -16.56 -2.28
C LYS A 144 -20.97 -16.06 -2.55
N LYS A 145 -21.84 -16.95 -3.04
CA LYS A 145 -23.30 -16.73 -3.11
C LYS A 145 -23.85 -16.58 -1.70
N LYS A 146 -24.44 -15.41 -1.41
CA LYS A 146 -25.25 -15.16 -0.21
C LYS A 146 -26.57 -15.97 -0.33
N PRO A 147 -26.98 -16.77 0.66
CA PRO A 147 -28.27 -17.46 0.59
C PRO A 147 -29.41 -16.44 0.74
N ALA A 148 -30.40 -16.56 -0.15
CA ALA A 148 -31.62 -15.78 -0.13
C ALA A 148 -32.47 -16.16 1.08
N SER A 149 -32.74 -15.18 1.95
CA SER A 149 -33.76 -15.31 2.99
C SER A 149 -35.13 -15.19 2.32
N THR A 150 -35.90 -16.27 2.30
CA THR A 150 -37.31 -16.27 1.87
C THR A 150 -38.17 -16.51 3.10
N ALA A 151 -39.11 -15.58 3.33
CA ALA A 151 -40.35 -15.61 4.11
C ALA A 151 -40.36 -16.32 5.47
#